data_AF-A0A7S0R744-F1
#
_entry.id   AF-A0A7S0R744-F1
#
_cell.length_a   1.000
_cell.length_b   1.000
_cell.length_c   1.000
_cell.angle_alpha   90.00
_cell.angle_beta   90.00
_cell.angle_gamma   90.00
#
_symmetry.space_group_name_H-M   'P 1'
#
loop_
_entity.id
_entity.type
_entity.pdbx_description
1 polymer ?
#
loop_
_entity_poly.entity_id
_entity_poly.type
_entity_poly.pdbx_seq_one_letter_code
_entity_poly.pdbx_strand_id
1 'polypeptide(L)'
;FAACNLMWTVSIAQRERPCMKTKMCGDGRSHAFSGDLDEAGNLGKALSQRSIQNEIIMVPFSMLPVNRMAMLQMLHTFEDLGLENTLLLAEDGKRCAVLAQSLAPAPGETRPPIMSADGCAWSSSVGALPVPLATKLWLTKWRAAARALRAGYNVLLLSTDTALNEDPYRVLLHPFWQQYTAWVPEVAPTGALHDPLRGAAGTG
;
A
#
# COMPACT_ATOMS: atom_id res chain seq x y z
N PHE A 1 -22.10 44.00 -18.96
CA PHE A 1 -22.13 42.65 -18.38
C PHE A 1 -20.71 42.19 -18.12
N ALA A 2 -20.18 42.49 -16.94
CA ALA A 2 -18.86 42.03 -16.50
C ALA A 2 -19.06 40.70 -15.76
N ALA A 3 -18.58 39.61 -16.35
CA ALA A 3 -18.58 38.29 -15.73
C ALA A 3 -17.48 38.27 -14.65
N CYS A 4 -17.91 38.29 -13.39
CA CYS A 4 -17.05 38.03 -12.24
C CYS A 4 -16.69 36.54 -12.26
N ASN A 5 -15.55 36.20 -12.87
CA ASN A 5 -14.94 34.88 -12.71
C ASN A 5 -14.42 34.75 -11.28
N LEU A 6 -15.31 34.36 -10.37
CA LEU A 6 -14.92 33.80 -9.07
C LEU A 6 -14.22 32.47 -9.37
N MET A 7 -12.93 32.56 -9.65
CA MET A 7 -12.01 31.45 -9.56
C MET A 7 -11.97 31.05 -8.10
N TRP A 8 -12.79 30.05 -7.75
CA TRP A 8 -12.65 29.33 -6.50
C TRP A 8 -11.35 28.55 -6.58
N THR A 9 -10.22 29.20 -6.32
CA THR A 9 -9.16 28.52 -5.61
C THR A 9 -9.74 28.21 -4.25
N VAL A 10 -10.40 27.05 -4.14
CA VAL A 10 -10.46 26.37 -2.86
C VAL A 10 -9.00 26.04 -2.56
N SER A 11 -8.28 27.02 -2.02
CA SER A 11 -7.26 26.73 -1.04
C SER A 11 -8.01 25.87 -0.05
N ILE A 12 -7.83 24.56 -0.15
CA ILE A 12 -8.08 23.64 0.93
C ILE A 12 -7.12 24.18 1.99
N ALA A 13 -7.56 25.20 2.73
CA ALA A 13 -6.98 25.57 3.99
C ALA A 13 -6.84 24.24 4.68
N GLN A 14 -5.59 23.79 4.85
CA GLN A 14 -5.24 22.47 5.32
C GLN A 14 -6.04 22.26 6.61
N ARG A 15 -7.23 21.64 6.52
CA ARG A 15 -7.89 21.12 7.69
C ARG A 15 -6.85 20.17 8.25
N GLU A 16 -6.44 20.39 9.50
CA GLU A 16 -5.51 19.50 10.17
C GLU A 16 -6.04 18.08 10.00
N ARG A 17 -5.40 17.30 9.13
CA ARG A 17 -5.81 15.92 8.89
C ARG A 17 -5.45 15.12 10.14
N PRO A 18 -6.26 14.12 10.54
CA PRO A 18 -5.98 13.31 11.73
C PRO A 18 -4.55 12.75 11.78
N CYS A 19 -4.02 12.32 10.63
CA CYS A 19 -2.64 11.81 10.48
C CYS A 19 -1.52 12.83 10.77
N MET A 20 -1.80 14.14 10.89
CA MET A 20 -0.75 15.15 11.05
C MET A 20 -0.11 15.03 12.43
N LYS A 21 -0.90 14.61 13.43
CA LYS A 21 -0.44 14.39 14.80
C LYS A 21 0.54 13.23 14.92
N THR A 22 0.36 12.21 14.09
CA THR A 22 1.21 11.01 14.02
C THR A 22 2.34 11.16 13.00
N LYS A 23 2.39 12.27 12.24
CA LYS A 23 3.30 12.50 11.11
C LYS A 23 3.18 11.44 10.00
N MET A 24 2.02 10.77 9.93
CA MET A 24 1.73 9.71 8.97
C MET A 24 0.94 10.20 7.76
N CYS A 25 0.68 11.52 7.68
CA CYS A 25 0.05 12.07 6.50
C CYS A 25 0.93 11.94 5.28
N GLY A 26 0.31 11.56 4.17
CA GLY A 26 0.89 11.83 2.88
C GLY A 26 1.05 13.34 2.68
N ASP A 27 2.21 13.73 2.18
CA ASP A 27 2.52 15.10 1.78
C ASP A 27 2.64 15.20 0.26
N GLY A 28 1.97 14.29 -0.46
CA GLY A 28 2.06 14.16 -1.91
C GLY A 28 3.36 13.49 -2.41
N ARG A 29 4.27 13.05 -1.51
CA ARG A 29 5.41 12.20 -1.90
C ARG A 29 5.01 10.74 -2.14
N SER A 30 3.82 10.33 -1.70
CA SER A 30 3.33 9.00 -2.05
C SER A 30 3.03 8.98 -3.56
N HIS A 31 3.75 8.13 -4.28
CA HIS A 31 3.56 7.98 -5.72
C HIS A 31 2.60 6.81 -5.99
N ALA A 32 1.94 6.88 -7.14
CA ALA A 32 1.27 5.74 -7.76
C ALA A 32 2.23 4.54 -7.89
N PHE A 33 1.76 3.33 -7.58
CA PHE A 33 2.44 2.09 -7.95
C PHE A 33 1.43 1.03 -8.39
N SER A 34 1.48 0.67 -9.67
CA SER A 34 0.70 -0.45 -10.22
C SER A 34 1.63 -1.46 -10.86
N GLY A 35 1.62 -2.69 -10.37
CA GLY A 35 2.53 -3.72 -10.89
C GLY A 35 2.49 -5.06 -10.16
N ASP A 36 3.10 -6.05 -10.80
CA ASP A 36 3.29 -7.38 -10.23
C ASP A 36 4.45 -7.37 -9.24
N LEU A 37 4.24 -7.85 -8.02
CA LEU A 37 5.24 -7.92 -6.96
C LEU A 37 6.28 -9.02 -7.18
N ASP A 38 6.01 -9.97 -8.07
CA ASP A 38 6.96 -11.03 -8.41
C ASP A 38 7.99 -10.59 -9.46
N GLU A 39 7.72 -9.51 -10.19
CA GLU A 39 8.69 -8.90 -11.09
C GLU A 39 9.87 -8.29 -10.31
N ALA A 40 11.07 -8.43 -10.88
CA ALA A 40 12.30 -7.96 -10.25
C ALA A 40 12.25 -6.45 -9.98
N GLY A 41 12.50 -6.06 -8.72
CA GLY A 41 12.52 -4.67 -8.29
C GLY A 41 11.15 -4.03 -8.06
N ASN A 42 10.04 -4.62 -8.53
CA ASN A 42 8.71 -4.02 -8.38
C ASN A 42 8.27 -3.92 -6.92
N LEU A 43 8.57 -4.92 -6.08
CA LEU A 43 8.31 -4.78 -4.65
C LEU A 43 9.08 -3.58 -4.05
N GLY A 44 10.36 -3.41 -4.40
CA GLY A 44 11.16 -2.28 -3.89
C GLY A 44 10.56 -0.94 -4.32
N LYS A 45 10.14 -0.82 -5.59
CA LYS A 45 9.44 0.36 -6.11
C LYS A 45 8.12 0.61 -5.38
N ALA A 46 7.30 -0.42 -5.18
CA ALA A 46 6.04 -0.34 -4.46
C ALA A 46 6.25 0.21 -3.05
N LEU A 47 7.23 -0.34 -2.32
CA LEU A 47 7.54 0.09 -0.96
C LEU A 47 8.10 1.53 -0.92
N SER A 48 9.01 1.88 -1.83
CA SER A 48 9.55 3.25 -1.86
C SER A 48 8.52 4.31 -2.26
N GLN A 49 7.56 3.95 -3.12
CA GLN A 49 6.54 4.87 -3.63
C GLN A 49 5.32 4.96 -2.71
N ARG A 50 4.99 3.90 -1.98
CA ARG A 50 3.79 3.83 -1.15
C ARG A 50 4.06 3.92 0.34
N SER A 51 5.31 3.94 0.82
CA SER A 51 5.56 4.08 2.25
C SER A 51 5.67 5.54 2.70
N ILE A 52 5.32 5.79 3.95
CA ILE A 52 5.62 7.05 4.66
C ILE A 52 6.42 6.66 5.89
N GLN A 53 7.63 7.19 6.05
CA GLN A 53 8.54 6.81 7.15
C GLN A 53 8.75 5.28 7.27
N ASN A 54 8.90 4.58 6.13
CA ASN A 54 8.98 3.12 6.04
C ASN A 54 7.73 2.36 6.53
N GLU A 55 6.61 3.03 6.78
CA GLU A 55 5.33 2.40 7.10
C GLU A 55 4.50 2.22 5.84
N ILE A 56 3.93 1.04 5.66
CA ILE A 56 2.99 0.74 4.58
C ILE A 56 1.74 0.04 5.12
N ILE A 57 0.57 0.50 4.68
CA ILE A 57 -0.70 -0.17 4.94
C ILE A 57 -0.98 -1.09 3.76
N MET A 58 -1.10 -2.40 3.99
CA MET A 58 -1.46 -3.35 2.95
C MET A 58 -2.89 -3.81 3.15
N VAL A 59 -3.68 -3.75 2.07
CA VAL A 59 -5.09 -4.11 2.10
C VAL A 59 -5.37 -5.09 0.96
N PRO A 60 -5.66 -6.38 1.25
CA PRO A 60 -6.18 -7.28 0.24
C PRO A 60 -7.62 -6.92 -0.07
N PHE A 61 -7.95 -6.81 -1.35
CA PHE A 61 -9.32 -6.59 -1.78
C PHE A 61 -9.74 -7.62 -2.80
N SER A 62 -11.03 -7.90 -2.80
CA SER A 62 -11.69 -8.67 -3.84
C SER A 62 -12.75 -7.81 -4.49
N MET A 63 -12.91 -7.95 -5.81
CA MET A 63 -13.94 -7.26 -6.57
C MET A 63 -15.30 -7.97 -6.53
N LEU A 64 -15.50 -8.92 -5.61
CA LEU A 64 -16.83 -9.45 -5.34
C LEU A 64 -17.77 -8.31 -4.92
N PRO A 65 -19.04 -8.29 -5.41
CA PRO A 65 -19.93 -7.14 -5.22
C PRO A 65 -20.08 -6.66 -3.77
N VAL A 66 -20.19 -7.61 -2.83
CA VAL A 66 -20.31 -7.34 -1.40
C VAL A 66 -19.07 -6.65 -0.82
N ASN A 67 -17.88 -6.97 -1.32
CA ASN A 67 -16.62 -6.44 -0.82
C ASN A 67 -16.25 -5.12 -1.51
N ARG A 68 -16.73 -4.90 -2.75
CA ARG A 68 -16.45 -3.68 -3.51
C ARG A 68 -16.92 -2.43 -2.78
N MET A 69 -18.10 -2.47 -2.16
CA MET A 69 -18.63 -1.30 -1.47
C MET A 69 -17.92 -0.99 -0.16
N ALA A 70 -17.64 -2.01 0.65
CA ALA A 70 -16.83 -1.87 1.85
C ALA A 70 -15.42 -1.33 1.52
N MET A 71 -14.80 -1.84 0.46
CA MET A 71 -13.51 -1.35 -0.03
C MET A 71 -13.58 0.13 -0.45
N LEU A 72 -14.56 0.52 -1.28
CA LEU A 72 -14.67 1.92 -1.71
C LEU A 72 -14.92 2.87 -0.53
N GLN A 73 -15.75 2.47 0.43
CA GLN A 73 -15.96 3.23 1.66
C GLN A 73 -14.67 3.37 2.47
N MET A 74 -13.92 2.29 2.66
CA MET A 74 -12.65 2.32 3.36
C MET A 74 -11.61 3.20 2.65
N LEU A 75 -11.55 3.17 1.33
CA LEU A 75 -10.64 4.04 0.55
C LEU A 75 -10.97 5.52 0.74
N HIS A 76 -12.26 5.88 0.75
CA HIS A 76 -12.69 7.24 1.09
C HIS A 76 -12.29 7.62 2.52
N THR A 77 -12.44 6.71 3.47
CA THR A 77 -12.00 6.98 4.84
C THR A 77 -10.49 7.16 4.94
N PHE A 78 -9.70 6.37 4.21
CA PHE A 78 -8.24 6.53 4.20
C PHE A 78 -7.83 7.88 3.60
N GLU A 79 -8.52 8.33 2.55
CA GLU A 79 -8.34 9.67 1.99
C GLU A 79 -8.65 10.77 3.02
N ASP A 80 -9.81 10.70 3.67
CA ASP A 80 -10.24 11.65 4.70
C ASP A 80 -9.26 11.69 5.88
N LEU A 81 -8.70 10.53 6.24
CA LEU A 81 -7.67 10.39 7.27
C LEU A 81 -6.27 10.81 6.79
N GLY A 82 -6.04 10.99 5.48
CA GLY A 82 -4.75 11.32 4.87
C GLY A 82 -3.74 10.17 4.82
N LEU A 83 -4.22 8.92 4.87
CA LEU A 83 -3.42 7.69 4.89
C LEU A 83 -3.03 7.25 3.47
N GLU A 84 -2.18 8.06 2.84
CA GLU A 84 -1.75 7.80 1.46
C GLU A 84 -0.78 6.62 1.34
N ASN A 85 -0.22 6.12 2.45
CA ASN A 85 0.74 5.02 2.47
C ASN A 85 0.11 3.62 2.28
N THR A 86 -0.98 3.55 1.54
CA THR A 86 -1.77 2.34 1.36
C THR A 86 -1.44 1.65 0.04
N LEU A 87 -1.19 0.33 0.08
CA LEU A 87 -0.99 -0.53 -1.07
C LEU A 87 -2.13 -1.55 -1.15
N LEU A 88 -2.92 -1.46 -2.21
CA LEU A 88 -4.04 -2.36 -2.45
C LEU A 88 -3.52 -3.63 -3.11
N LEU A 89 -3.89 -4.79 -2.57
CA LEU A 89 -3.47 -6.09 -3.08
C LEU A 89 -4.64 -6.76 -3.79
N ALA A 90 -4.52 -6.91 -5.09
CA ALA A 90 -5.52 -7.54 -5.95
C ALA A 90 -5.24 -9.02 -6.20
N GLU A 91 -6.25 -9.67 -6.77
CA GLU A 91 -6.23 -11.06 -7.22
C GLU A 91 -5.24 -11.23 -8.38
N ASP A 92 -5.27 -10.30 -9.33
CA ASP A 92 -4.45 -10.24 -10.53
C ASP A 92 -4.40 -8.80 -11.10
N GLY A 93 -3.58 -8.61 -12.14
CA GLY A 93 -3.46 -7.32 -12.81
C GLY A 93 -4.74 -6.84 -13.50
N LYS A 94 -5.65 -7.74 -13.91
CA LYS A 94 -6.93 -7.34 -14.52
C LYS A 94 -7.83 -6.69 -13.47
N ARG A 95 -7.88 -7.24 -12.25
CA ARG A 95 -8.63 -6.65 -11.13
C ARG A 95 -8.05 -5.32 -10.70
N CYS A 96 -6.73 -5.16 -10.69
CA CYS A 96 -6.11 -3.84 -10.50
C CYS A 96 -6.57 -2.83 -11.56
N ALA A 97 -6.59 -3.21 -12.84
CA ALA A 97 -7.05 -2.32 -13.91
C ALA A 97 -8.52 -1.90 -13.75
N VAL A 98 -9.42 -2.82 -13.37
CA VAL A 98 -10.84 -2.51 -13.11
C VAL A 98 -11.00 -1.58 -11.91
N LEU A 99 -10.19 -1.77 -10.87
CA LEU A 99 -10.17 -0.88 -9.71
C LEU A 99 -9.74 0.53 -10.13
N ALA A 100 -8.64 0.66 -10.88
CA ALA A 100 -8.15 1.94 -11.37
C ALA A 100 -9.23 2.69 -12.17
N GLN A 101 -9.96 1.97 -13.04
CA GLN A 101 -11.11 2.53 -13.76
C GLN A 101 -12.27 2.94 -12.84
N SER A 102 -12.52 2.20 -11.76
CA SER A 102 -13.58 2.51 -10.80
C SER A 102 -13.27 3.72 -9.92
N LEU A 103 -11.99 4.02 -9.72
CA LEU A 103 -11.50 5.13 -8.92
C LEU A 103 -11.14 6.36 -9.75
N ALA A 104 -11.12 6.24 -11.08
CA ALA A 104 -10.86 7.34 -11.97
C ALA A 104 -11.91 8.46 -11.78
N PRO A 105 -11.49 9.74 -11.73
CA PRO A 105 -12.42 10.85 -11.71
C PRO A 105 -13.32 10.83 -12.95
N ALA A 106 -14.55 11.33 -12.80
CA ALA A 106 -15.46 11.41 -13.93
C ALA A 106 -14.94 12.41 -14.98
N PRO A 107 -15.27 12.27 -16.27
CA PRO A 107 -14.88 13.25 -17.28
C PRO A 107 -15.32 14.67 -16.89
N GLY A 108 -14.36 15.60 -16.83
CA GLY A 108 -14.59 17.00 -16.42
C GLY A 108 -14.49 17.26 -14.92
N GLU A 109 -14.21 16.25 -14.11
CA GLU A 109 -13.99 16.38 -12.67
C GLU A 109 -12.51 16.66 -12.38
N THR A 110 -12.21 17.76 -11.69
CA THR A 110 -10.84 18.17 -11.33
C THR A 110 -10.38 17.62 -9.98
N ARG A 111 -11.15 16.71 -9.37
CA ARG A 111 -10.74 16.13 -8.09
C ARG A 111 -9.45 15.33 -8.27
N PRO A 112 -8.46 15.49 -7.38
CA PRO A 112 -7.37 14.53 -7.31
C PRO A 112 -7.97 13.14 -7.05
N PRO A 113 -7.42 12.08 -7.65
CA PRO A 113 -7.94 10.73 -7.43
C PRO A 113 -7.83 10.36 -5.94
N ILE A 114 -8.92 9.77 -5.40
CA ILE A 114 -9.20 9.48 -3.96
C ILE A 114 -8.01 8.87 -3.22
N MET A 115 -7.34 7.98 -3.91
CA MET A 115 -5.91 7.72 -3.80
C MET A 115 -5.45 7.72 -5.26
N SER A 116 -4.15 7.88 -5.56
CA SER A 116 -3.71 7.60 -6.92
C SER A 116 -4.29 6.24 -7.32
N ALA A 117 -5.22 6.24 -8.28
CA ALA A 117 -6.02 5.07 -8.66
C ALA A 117 -5.14 3.88 -9.09
N ASP A 118 -3.86 4.19 -9.23
CA ASP A 118 -2.70 3.40 -9.56
C ASP A 118 -1.99 2.83 -8.32
N GLY A 119 -2.58 2.74 -7.14
CA GLY A 119 -1.96 2.18 -5.93
C GLY A 119 -2.22 0.68 -5.72
N CYS A 120 -2.14 -0.13 -6.77
CA CYS A 120 -2.60 -1.52 -6.78
C CYS A 120 -1.52 -2.52 -7.22
N ALA A 121 -1.28 -3.55 -6.42
CA ALA A 121 -0.32 -4.59 -6.72
C ALA A 121 -0.92 -5.99 -6.68
N TRP A 122 -0.30 -6.92 -7.38
CA TRP A 122 -0.69 -8.34 -7.38
C TRP A 122 0.54 -9.24 -7.37
N SER A 123 0.33 -10.55 -7.33
CA SER A 123 1.39 -11.55 -7.46
C SER A 123 0.97 -12.57 -8.51
N SER A 124 1.64 -12.61 -9.67
CA SER A 124 1.35 -13.62 -10.69
C SER A 124 1.62 -15.04 -10.22
N SER A 125 2.66 -15.26 -9.40
CA SER A 125 2.99 -16.60 -8.91
C SER A 125 1.92 -17.15 -7.98
N VAL A 126 1.31 -16.30 -7.14
CA VAL A 126 0.15 -16.68 -6.31
C VAL A 126 -1.12 -16.77 -7.15
N GLY A 127 -1.30 -15.84 -8.11
CA GLY A 127 -2.42 -15.83 -9.05
C GLY A 127 -2.54 -17.12 -9.86
N ALA A 128 -1.42 -17.75 -10.20
CA ALA A 128 -1.35 -19.00 -10.96
C ALA A 128 -1.74 -20.26 -10.15
N LEU A 129 -1.82 -20.19 -8.82
CA LEU A 129 -2.10 -21.36 -7.99
C LEU A 129 -3.56 -21.85 -8.19
N PRO A 130 -3.81 -23.17 -8.18
CA PRO A 130 -5.16 -23.74 -8.30
C PRO A 130 -5.88 -23.77 -6.94
N VAL A 131 -5.87 -22.65 -6.21
CA VAL A 131 -6.52 -22.51 -4.89
C VAL A 131 -7.66 -21.49 -4.95
N PRO A 132 -8.61 -21.54 -3.99
CA PRO A 132 -9.70 -20.57 -3.92
C PRO A 132 -9.18 -19.12 -3.87
N LEU A 133 -9.98 -18.20 -4.40
CA LEU A 133 -9.66 -16.78 -4.47
C LEU A 133 -9.26 -16.18 -3.12
N ALA A 134 -10.01 -16.47 -2.06
CA ALA A 134 -9.70 -15.99 -0.72
C ALA A 134 -8.30 -16.44 -0.26
N THR A 135 -7.92 -17.68 -0.59
CA THR A 135 -6.60 -18.23 -0.31
C THR A 135 -5.50 -17.50 -1.11
N LYS A 136 -5.76 -17.13 -2.37
CA LYS A 136 -4.81 -16.33 -3.17
C LYS A 136 -4.55 -14.97 -2.54
N LEU A 137 -5.60 -14.23 -2.21
CA LEU A 137 -5.46 -12.91 -1.57
C LEU A 137 -4.77 -13.01 -0.21
N TRP A 138 -5.09 -14.04 0.58
CA TRP A 138 -4.42 -14.32 1.84
C TRP A 138 -2.92 -14.59 1.64
N LEU A 139 -2.55 -15.43 0.67
CA LEU A 139 -1.14 -15.73 0.34
C LEU A 139 -0.40 -14.48 -0.18
N THR A 140 -1.00 -13.72 -1.10
CA THR A 140 -0.42 -12.47 -1.61
C THR A 140 -0.16 -11.49 -0.47
N LYS A 141 -1.14 -11.31 0.44
CA LYS A 141 -1.00 -10.45 1.63
C LYS A 141 0.21 -10.86 2.47
N TRP A 142 0.26 -12.11 2.92
CA TRP A 142 1.32 -12.55 3.83
C TRP A 142 2.70 -12.58 3.17
N ARG A 143 2.77 -12.94 1.88
CA ARG A 143 4.02 -12.94 1.12
C ARG A 143 4.54 -11.52 0.90
N ALA A 144 3.67 -10.57 0.55
CA ALA A 144 4.06 -9.17 0.41
C ALA A 144 4.53 -8.58 1.75
N ALA A 145 3.79 -8.83 2.83
CA ALA A 145 4.14 -8.38 4.17
C ALA A 145 5.48 -8.94 4.64
N ALA A 146 5.70 -10.25 4.52
CA ALA A 146 6.97 -10.87 4.93
C ALA A 146 8.17 -10.30 4.15
N ARG A 147 8.01 -10.05 2.85
CA ARG A 147 9.08 -9.46 2.03
C ARG A 147 9.32 -7.98 2.38
N ALA A 148 8.27 -7.22 2.71
CA ALA A 148 8.39 -5.84 3.15
C ALA A 148 9.07 -5.72 4.52
N LEU A 149 8.69 -6.56 5.49
CA LEU A 149 9.34 -6.65 6.79
C LEU A 149 10.83 -6.98 6.65
N ARG A 150 11.17 -7.95 5.80
CA ARG A 150 12.58 -8.29 5.50
C ARG A 150 13.35 -7.12 4.85
N ALA A 151 12.66 -6.24 4.14
CA ALA A 151 13.24 -5.03 3.55
C ALA A 151 13.34 -3.85 4.54
N GLY A 152 12.96 -4.03 5.81
CA GLY A 152 13.05 -2.99 6.85
C GLY A 152 11.85 -2.05 6.90
N TYR A 153 10.72 -2.43 6.29
CA TYR A 153 9.47 -1.67 6.35
C TYR A 153 8.58 -2.18 7.47
N ASN A 154 7.86 -1.27 8.11
CA ASN A 154 6.78 -1.58 9.02
C ASN A 154 5.49 -1.77 8.21
N VAL A 155 4.72 -2.80 8.55
CA VAL A 155 3.55 -3.21 7.77
C VAL A 155 2.32 -3.24 8.66
N LEU A 156 1.32 -2.44 8.31
CA LEU A 156 -0.03 -2.53 8.86
C LEU A 156 -0.91 -3.33 7.89
N LEU A 157 -1.31 -4.54 8.28
CA LEU A 157 -2.23 -5.36 7.50
C LEU A 157 -3.67 -5.06 7.91
N LEU A 158 -4.48 -4.54 6.99
CA LEU A 158 -5.92 -4.35 7.20
C LEU A 158 -6.70 -5.25 6.24
N SER A 159 -7.88 -5.69 6.65
CA SER A 159 -8.79 -6.45 5.80
C SER A 159 -9.90 -5.50 5.30
N THR A 160 -10.51 -5.81 4.16
CA THR A 160 -11.54 -4.95 3.52
C THR A 160 -12.83 -4.80 4.33
N ASP A 161 -13.05 -5.67 5.31
CA ASP A 161 -14.14 -5.62 6.28
C ASP A 161 -13.82 -4.76 7.52
N THR A 162 -12.61 -4.18 7.58
CA THR A 162 -12.20 -3.29 8.67
C THR A 162 -12.62 -1.86 8.35
N ALA A 163 -13.55 -1.32 9.13
CA ALA A 163 -13.86 0.11 9.11
C ALA A 163 -12.97 0.86 10.11
N LEU A 164 -12.28 1.90 9.65
CA LEU A 164 -11.56 2.82 10.53
C LEU A 164 -12.39 4.10 10.69
N ASN A 165 -12.69 4.51 11.92
CA ASN A 165 -13.38 5.78 12.18
C ASN A 165 -12.41 6.90 12.61
N GLU A 166 -11.16 6.55 12.93
CA GLU A 166 -10.10 7.45 13.38
C GLU A 166 -8.74 6.98 12.82
N ASP A 167 -7.70 7.82 12.96
CA ASP A 167 -6.32 7.46 12.61
C ASP A 167 -5.86 6.23 13.43
N PRO A 168 -5.58 5.08 12.79
CA PRO A 168 -5.16 3.87 13.49
C PRO A 168 -3.79 4.05 14.17
N TYR A 169 -2.93 4.93 13.66
CA TYR A 169 -1.61 5.17 14.24
C TYR A 169 -1.69 5.85 15.60
N ARG A 170 -2.77 6.57 15.92
CA ARG A 170 -2.99 7.12 17.26
C ARG A 170 -3.01 6.02 18.33
N VAL A 171 -3.60 4.87 17.99
CA VAL A 171 -3.63 3.70 18.87
C VAL A 171 -2.32 2.93 18.75
N LEU A 172 -1.84 2.65 17.53
CA LEU A 172 -0.66 1.79 17.33
C LEU A 172 0.64 2.41 17.87
N LEU A 173 0.81 3.73 17.77
CA LEU A 173 1.98 4.42 18.33
C LEU A 173 1.87 4.65 19.84
N HIS A 174 0.72 4.34 20.45
CA HIS A 174 0.54 4.46 21.89
C HIS A 174 1.56 3.57 22.62
N PRO A 175 2.19 4.03 23.72
CA PRO A 175 3.25 3.27 24.42
C PRO A 175 2.84 1.85 24.81
N PHE A 176 1.55 1.64 25.11
CA PHE A 176 1.00 0.32 25.42
C PHE A 176 1.23 -0.71 24.29
N TRP A 177 1.22 -0.30 23.03
CA TRP A 177 1.37 -1.23 21.91
C TRP A 177 2.82 -1.43 21.47
N GLN A 178 3.75 -0.58 21.92
CA GLN A 178 5.18 -0.67 21.59
C GLN A 178 5.85 -1.94 22.17
N GLN A 179 5.25 -2.55 23.19
CA GLN A 179 5.71 -3.83 23.75
C GLN A 179 5.38 -5.04 22.84
N TYR A 180 4.43 -4.89 21.91
CA TYR A 180 4.08 -5.92 20.95
C TYR A 180 4.90 -5.71 19.68
N THR A 181 6.18 -6.06 19.74
CA THR A 181 7.02 -6.11 18.55
C THR A 181 6.53 -7.27 17.68
N ALA A 182 6.19 -6.99 16.42
CA ALA A 182 6.05 -8.05 15.43
C ALA A 182 7.36 -8.85 15.44
N TRP A 183 7.28 -10.16 15.67
CA TRP A 183 8.44 -11.04 15.74
C TRP A 183 9.25 -10.87 14.46
N VAL A 184 10.33 -10.09 14.51
CA VAL A 184 11.35 -10.07 13.46
C VAL A 184 12.15 -11.33 13.74
N PRO A 185 12.10 -12.37 12.89
CA PRO A 185 13.05 -13.45 13.03
C PRO A 185 14.42 -12.79 13.00
N GLU A 186 15.16 -12.97 14.10
CA GLU A 186 16.53 -12.51 14.23
C GLU A 186 17.21 -12.88 12.92
N VAL A 187 17.58 -11.87 12.12
CA VAL A 187 18.26 -12.10 10.86
C VAL A 187 19.49 -12.88 11.27
N ALA A 188 19.52 -14.17 10.94
CA ALA A 188 20.68 -15.00 11.22
C ALA A 188 21.88 -14.18 10.75
N PRO A 189 22.86 -13.90 11.63
CA PRO A 189 23.98 -13.05 11.28
C PRO A 189 24.49 -13.58 9.95
N THR A 190 24.59 -12.71 8.96
CA THR A 190 25.06 -13.04 7.61
C THR A 190 26.49 -13.53 7.71
N GLY A 191 26.66 -14.77 8.17
CA GLY A 191 27.86 -15.55 8.08
C GLY A 191 27.98 -15.89 6.61
N ALA A 192 28.84 -15.14 5.93
CA ALA A 192 29.43 -15.46 4.64
C ALA A 192 28.45 -16.10 3.63
N LEU A 193 27.83 -15.24 2.81
CA LEU A 193 27.58 -15.67 1.43
C LEU A 193 28.94 -16.03 0.85
N HIS A 194 29.21 -17.33 0.79
CA HIS A 194 30.32 -17.92 0.06
C HIS A 194 30.23 -17.39 -1.37
N ASP A 195 31.17 -16.54 -1.75
CA ASP A 195 31.36 -16.04 -3.11
C ASP A 195 31.86 -17.22 -3.96
N PRO A 196 31.03 -17.85 -4.83
CA PRO A 196 31.46 -19.05 -5.56
C PRO A 196 32.39 -18.71 -6.73
N LEU A 197 32.71 -17.43 -6.96
CA LEU A 197 33.42 -16.96 -8.15
C LEU A 197 34.88 -16.54 -7.90
N ARG A 198 35.42 -16.69 -6.68
CA ARG A 198 36.85 -16.57 -6.40
C ARG A 198 37.52 -17.95 -6.35
N GLY A 199 37.76 -18.55 -7.51
CA GLY A 199 38.43 -19.84 -7.57
C GLY A 199 38.79 -20.35 -8.97
N ALA A 200 39.24 -19.47 -9.87
CA ALA A 200 39.84 -19.92 -11.13
C ALA A 200 40.89 -18.89 -11.62
N ALA A 201 41.96 -18.73 -10.85
CA ALA A 201 43.17 -18.08 -11.33
C ALA A 201 44.39 -18.76 -10.69
N GLY A 202 45.04 -19.64 -11.47
CA GLY A 202 46.45 -19.98 -11.32
C GLY A 202 46.76 -21.25 -10.51
N THR A 203 47.17 -22.32 -11.20
CA THR A 203 48.55 -22.88 -11.19
C THR A 203 48.56 -24.26 -11.85
N GLY A 204 49.48 -24.48 -12.80
CA GLY A 204 49.75 -25.77 -13.45
C GLY A 204 49.78 -25.67 -14.97
#